data_AF-A0A662GM63-F1
#
_entry.id   AF-A0A662GM63-F1
#
_cell.length_a   1.000
_cell.length_b   1.000
_cell.length_c   1.000
_cell.angle_alpha   90.00
_cell.angle_beta   90.00
_cell.angle_gamma   90.00
#
_symmetry.space_group_name_H-M   'P 1'
#
loop_
_entity.id
_entity.type
_entity.pdbx_description
1 polymer ?
#
loop_
_entity_poly.entity_id
_entity_poly.type
_entity_poly.pdbx_seq_one_letter_code
_entity_poly.pdbx_strand_id
1 'polypeptide(L)'
;MAEEIEYKPVPVRDLLREMKDLSDLMIDLAYYSVLYGDAQLAREVFELESRVDYLQTLLTMQAALATRSPSDAEKIVSVYAIASAANKISDAAADIARVAIRRMRVPRDFALLTCGEEDFMAAVRVPSELSGLSLEELYGRAGTPLEALVVRRGRGIYVRPSPSFRLEGGDVLVVKGPFEGVRALCELAGSALVGEEDCIDTKYASIVSMLVSFRRASKVCVDLAYVAVLTRSYDVARKVKELEEYTDELLSRVAEKILQEEALSSEERLGGLWVAIASENIADAAVDMVEPLLKGLEPH
;
A
#
# COMPACT_ATOMS: atom_id res chain seq x y z
N MET A 1 5.64 -4.46 27.05
CA MET A 1 6.83 -5.31 26.86
C MET A 1 6.63 -5.96 25.51
N ALA A 2 7.52 -5.73 24.54
CA ALA A 2 7.47 -6.46 23.28
C ALA A 2 7.65 -7.95 23.62
N GLU A 3 6.84 -8.82 23.01
CA GLU A 3 7.01 -10.28 23.13
C GLU A 3 8.44 -10.63 22.67
N GLU A 4 9.14 -11.48 23.42
CA GLU A 4 10.44 -11.99 22.97
C GLU A 4 10.22 -12.82 21.69
N ILE A 5 10.94 -12.47 20.62
CA ILE A 5 10.82 -13.17 19.34
C ILE A 5 11.62 -14.46 19.40
N GLU A 6 10.91 -15.59 19.42
CA GLU A 6 11.50 -16.92 19.33
C GLU A 6 11.42 -17.51 17.92
N TYR A 7 12.35 -18.41 17.62
CA TYR A 7 12.37 -19.17 16.38
C TYR A 7 11.09 -20.00 16.20
N LYS A 8 10.51 -19.94 14.99
CA LYS A 8 9.43 -20.82 14.55
C LYS A 8 9.74 -21.39 13.17
N PRO A 9 9.60 -22.72 12.95
CA PRO A 9 9.90 -23.35 11.67
C PRO A 9 8.83 -23.08 10.61
N VAL A 10 8.85 -21.88 10.02
CA VAL A 10 7.95 -21.45 8.94
C VAL A 10 8.71 -21.48 7.61
N PRO A 11 8.14 -22.03 6.53
CA PRO A 11 8.79 -22.01 5.22
C PRO A 11 9.07 -20.59 4.74
N VAL A 12 10.29 -20.34 4.25
CA VAL A 12 10.74 -19.02 3.73
C VAL A 12 9.78 -18.49 2.67
N ARG A 13 9.30 -19.34 1.77
CA ARG A 13 8.32 -18.97 0.73
C ARG A 13 7.03 -18.40 1.31
N ASP A 14 6.53 -18.99 2.40
CA ASP A 14 5.28 -18.55 3.01
C ASP A 14 5.48 -17.22 3.75
N LEU A 15 6.64 -17.02 4.41
CA LEU A 15 7.03 -15.74 5.00
C LEU A 15 7.11 -14.65 3.92
N LEU A 16 7.82 -14.88 2.82
CA LEU A 16 7.96 -13.91 1.73
C LEU A 16 6.62 -13.58 1.07
N ARG A 17 5.74 -14.59 0.88
CA ARG A 17 4.39 -14.36 0.35
C ARG A 17 3.60 -13.46 1.29
N GLU A 18 3.61 -13.74 2.58
CA GLU A 18 2.90 -12.92 3.58
C GLU A 18 3.46 -11.49 3.60
N MET A 19 4.79 -11.33 3.60
CA MET A 19 5.42 -10.00 3.54
C MET A 19 5.02 -9.23 2.28
N LYS A 20 5.06 -9.85 1.09
CA LYS A 20 4.57 -9.23 -0.16
C LYS A 20 3.11 -8.78 -0.03
N ASP A 21 2.26 -9.69 0.43
CA ASP A 21 0.83 -9.48 0.53
C ASP A 21 0.48 -8.36 1.53
N LEU A 22 1.29 -8.21 2.60
CA LEU A 22 1.18 -7.14 3.59
C LEU A 22 1.72 -5.81 3.06
N SER A 23 2.90 -5.78 2.42
CA SER A 23 3.46 -4.55 1.86
C SER A 23 2.49 -3.88 0.88
N ASP A 24 1.88 -4.66 -0.01
CA ASP A 24 0.89 -4.14 -0.99
C ASP A 24 -0.35 -3.54 -0.31
N LEU A 25 -0.89 -4.27 0.67
CA LEU A 25 -2.03 -3.81 1.45
C LEU A 25 -1.72 -2.55 2.26
N MET A 26 -0.54 -2.49 2.87
CA MET A 26 -0.12 -1.34 3.67
C MET A 26 -0.01 -0.08 2.84
N ILE A 27 0.49 -0.17 1.60
CA ILE A 27 0.51 0.97 0.67
C ILE A 27 -0.92 1.47 0.43
N ASP A 28 -1.84 0.59 0.06
CA ASP A 28 -3.23 0.98 -0.22
C ASP A 28 -3.93 1.59 1.03
N LEU A 29 -3.74 0.99 2.20
CA LEU A 29 -4.31 1.50 3.46
C LEU A 29 -3.69 2.82 3.91
N ALA A 30 -2.37 2.99 3.72
CA ALA A 30 -1.68 4.22 4.08
C ALA A 30 -2.20 5.39 3.25
N TYR A 31 -2.25 5.24 1.92
CA TYR A 31 -2.82 6.24 1.02
C TYR A 31 -4.28 6.54 1.36
N TYR A 32 -5.10 5.50 1.54
CA TYR A 32 -6.50 5.69 1.95
C TYR A 32 -6.61 6.48 3.26
N SER A 33 -5.82 6.13 4.27
CA SER A 33 -5.87 6.78 5.58
C SER A 33 -5.56 8.28 5.49
N VAL A 34 -4.63 8.67 4.61
CA VAL A 34 -4.26 10.06 4.40
C VAL A 34 -5.32 10.80 3.59
N LEU A 35 -5.81 10.21 2.49
CA LEU A 35 -6.85 10.76 1.62
C LEU A 35 -8.12 11.12 2.42
N TYR A 36 -8.51 10.25 3.36
CA TYR A 36 -9.76 10.38 4.10
C TYR A 36 -9.58 10.77 5.58
N GLY A 37 -8.34 11.05 6.02
CA GLY A 37 -8.04 11.40 7.42
C GLY A 37 -8.42 10.30 8.42
N ASP A 38 -8.32 9.02 8.01
CA ASP A 38 -8.75 7.88 8.80
C ASP A 38 -7.64 7.42 9.77
N ALA A 39 -7.59 8.06 10.94
CA ALA A 39 -6.61 7.74 11.98
C ALA A 39 -6.72 6.31 12.53
N GLN A 40 -7.87 5.63 12.35
CA GLN A 40 -8.02 4.24 12.80
C GLN A 40 -7.32 3.29 11.83
N LEU A 41 -7.50 3.48 10.52
CA LEU A 41 -6.74 2.73 9.52
C LEU A 41 -5.25 3.06 9.57
N ALA A 42 -4.88 4.31 9.82
CA ALA A 42 -3.47 4.64 9.99
C ALA A 42 -2.83 3.85 11.14
N ARG A 43 -3.54 3.65 12.25
CA ARG A 43 -3.09 2.79 13.36
C ARG A 43 -2.94 1.32 12.94
N GLU A 44 -3.85 0.81 12.12
CA GLU A 44 -3.73 -0.55 11.58
C GLU A 44 -2.45 -0.72 10.76
N VAL A 45 -2.07 0.28 9.96
CA VAL A 45 -0.80 0.24 9.20
C VAL A 45 0.41 0.05 10.13
N PHE A 46 0.45 0.69 11.30
CA PHE A 46 1.54 0.48 12.28
C PHE A 46 1.55 -0.94 12.89
N GLU A 47 0.38 -1.57 13.07
CA GLU A 47 0.30 -2.97 13.53
C GLU A 47 0.78 -3.92 12.43
N LEU A 48 0.47 -3.63 11.16
CA LEU A 48 0.97 -4.38 10.01
C LEU A 48 2.49 -4.22 9.82
N GLU A 49 3.04 -3.02 10.03
CA GLU A 49 4.50 -2.76 10.07
C GLU A 49 5.18 -3.67 11.10
N SER A 50 4.66 -3.68 12.34
CA SER A 50 5.16 -4.55 13.41
C SER A 50 5.07 -6.05 13.05
N ARG A 51 4.06 -6.45 12.27
CA ARG A 51 3.94 -7.81 11.73
C ARG A 51 5.01 -8.11 10.69
N VAL A 52 5.29 -7.17 9.78
CA VAL A 52 6.34 -7.33 8.76
C VAL A 52 7.72 -7.42 9.41
N ASP A 53 8.02 -6.60 10.42
CA ASP A 53 9.24 -6.68 11.24
C ASP A 53 9.44 -8.08 11.84
N TYR A 54 8.37 -8.62 12.43
CA TYR A 54 8.36 -9.97 13.00
C TYR A 54 8.66 -11.04 11.95
N LEU A 55 8.03 -10.94 10.77
CA LEU A 55 8.25 -11.88 9.66
C LEU A 55 9.68 -11.81 9.11
N GLN A 56 10.25 -10.61 8.97
CA GLN A 56 11.65 -10.43 8.57
C GLN A 56 12.61 -11.06 9.58
N THR A 57 12.32 -10.90 10.88
CA THR A 57 13.11 -11.52 11.95
C THR A 57 13.09 -13.05 11.85
N LEU A 58 11.90 -13.65 11.68
CA LEU A 58 11.78 -15.10 11.48
C LEU A 58 12.51 -15.56 10.21
N LEU A 59 12.39 -14.83 9.11
CA LEU A 59 13.06 -15.15 7.85
C LEU A 59 14.58 -15.12 8.02
N THR A 60 15.11 -14.13 8.75
CA THR A 60 16.53 -14.02 9.07
C THR A 60 17.02 -15.24 9.85
N MET A 61 16.25 -15.73 10.81
CA MET A 61 16.57 -16.97 11.53
C MET A 61 16.55 -18.21 10.60
N GLN A 62 15.56 -18.31 9.70
CA GLN A 62 15.52 -19.41 8.71
C GLN A 62 16.73 -19.38 7.78
N ALA A 63 17.07 -18.20 7.26
CA ALA A 63 18.22 -17.95 6.41
C ALA A 63 19.53 -18.36 7.10
N ALA A 64 19.71 -17.98 8.37
CA ALA A 64 20.89 -18.31 9.16
C ALA A 64 21.04 -19.83 9.37
N LEU A 65 19.94 -20.54 9.64
CA LEU A 65 19.97 -22.01 9.83
C LEU A 65 20.16 -22.79 8.52
N ALA A 66 19.72 -22.23 7.40
CA ALA A 66 19.85 -22.83 6.07
C ALA A 66 21.25 -22.65 5.46
N THR A 67 21.96 -21.59 5.82
CA THR A 67 23.26 -21.23 5.22
C THR A 67 24.40 -22.07 5.82
N ARG A 68 24.96 -23.02 5.04
CA ARG A 68 26.01 -23.95 5.51
C ARG A 68 27.31 -23.89 4.69
N SER A 69 27.32 -23.12 3.62
CA SER A 69 28.46 -22.98 2.71
C SER A 69 28.50 -21.58 2.10
N PRO A 70 29.64 -21.16 1.51
CA PRO A 70 29.72 -19.91 0.75
C PRO A 70 28.69 -19.83 -0.38
N SER A 71 28.42 -20.95 -1.08
CA SER A 71 27.40 -20.98 -2.12
C SER A 71 25.99 -20.77 -1.54
N ASP A 72 25.67 -21.35 -0.38
CA ASP A 72 24.37 -21.08 0.26
C ASP A 72 24.22 -19.61 0.65
N ALA A 73 25.32 -18.97 1.07
CA ALA A 73 25.33 -17.55 1.41
C ALA A 73 25.06 -16.67 0.19
N GLU A 74 25.61 -16.97 -0.98
CA GLU A 74 25.30 -16.24 -2.23
C GLU A 74 23.80 -16.33 -2.58
N LYS A 75 23.21 -17.50 -2.39
CA LYS A 75 21.81 -17.80 -2.71
C LYS A 75 20.83 -17.10 -1.78
N ILE A 76 21.18 -16.99 -0.50
CA ILE A 76 20.32 -16.36 0.50
C ILE A 76 20.30 -14.83 0.39
N VAL A 77 21.27 -14.21 -0.31
CA VAL A 77 21.30 -12.75 -0.53
C VAL A 77 20.00 -12.27 -1.16
N SER A 78 19.54 -12.91 -2.24
CA SER A 78 18.34 -12.48 -2.95
C SER A 78 17.08 -12.67 -2.09
N VAL A 79 17.02 -13.74 -1.30
CA VAL A 79 15.93 -13.98 -0.34
C VAL A 79 15.88 -12.90 0.74
N TYR A 80 17.04 -12.56 1.31
CA TYR A 80 17.15 -11.53 2.33
C TYR A 80 16.83 -10.14 1.76
N ALA A 81 17.25 -9.84 0.53
CA ALA A 81 16.95 -8.57 -0.12
C ALA A 81 15.44 -8.37 -0.33
N ILE A 82 14.70 -9.41 -0.75
CA ILE A 82 13.23 -9.33 -0.85
C ILE A 82 12.61 -9.01 0.52
N ALA A 83 13.03 -9.72 1.56
CA ALA A 83 12.49 -9.52 2.91
C ALA A 83 12.82 -8.12 3.46
N SER A 84 14.06 -7.66 3.26
CA SER A 84 14.50 -6.34 3.69
C SER A 84 13.81 -5.22 2.92
N ALA A 85 13.59 -5.39 1.61
CA ALA A 85 12.84 -4.45 0.81
C ALA A 85 11.37 -4.39 1.23
N ALA A 86 10.72 -5.55 1.45
CA ALA A 86 9.34 -5.61 1.92
C ALA A 86 9.15 -4.89 3.27
N ASN A 87 10.13 -4.99 4.17
CA ASN A 87 10.17 -4.24 5.43
C ASN A 87 10.37 -2.73 5.22
N LYS A 88 11.33 -2.30 4.39
CA LYS A 88 11.47 -0.87 4.06
C LYS A 88 10.21 -0.28 3.43
N ILE A 89 9.50 -1.05 2.59
CA ILE A 89 8.20 -0.67 2.03
C ILE A 89 7.15 -0.52 3.14
N SER A 90 7.13 -1.43 4.13
CA SER A 90 6.20 -1.33 5.26
C SER A 90 6.45 -0.08 6.11
N ASP A 91 7.71 0.23 6.39
CA ASP A 91 8.11 1.42 7.16
C ASP A 91 7.70 2.70 6.42
N ALA A 92 7.96 2.76 5.12
CA ALA A 92 7.57 3.88 4.27
C ALA A 92 6.04 4.05 4.18
N ALA A 93 5.29 2.95 4.08
CA ALA A 93 3.83 2.99 4.15
C ALA A 93 3.34 3.49 5.53
N ALA A 94 3.98 3.08 6.62
CA ALA A 94 3.67 3.59 7.97
C ALA A 94 3.97 5.09 8.10
N ASP A 95 5.02 5.60 7.45
CA ASP A 95 5.32 7.03 7.40
C ASP A 95 4.30 7.84 6.59
N ILE A 96 3.76 7.30 5.49
CA ILE A 96 2.58 7.87 4.82
C ILE A 96 1.40 7.92 5.82
N ALA A 97 1.06 6.79 6.44
CA ALA A 97 -0.05 6.71 7.39
C ALA A 97 0.09 7.66 8.60
N ARG A 98 1.33 7.95 9.01
CA ARG A 98 1.66 8.89 10.09
C ARG A 98 1.08 10.29 9.84
N VAL A 99 0.97 10.70 8.58
CA VAL A 99 0.37 11.97 8.16
C VAL A 99 -1.07 12.09 8.68
N ALA A 100 -1.86 11.03 8.59
CA ALA A 100 -3.25 11.00 9.07
C ALA A 100 -3.38 11.12 10.60
N ILE A 101 -2.34 10.76 11.37
CA ILE A 101 -2.38 10.81 12.85
C ILE A 101 -1.88 12.16 13.38
N ARG A 102 -0.84 12.75 12.77
CA ARG A 102 -0.11 13.90 13.34
C ARG A 102 -0.72 15.27 13.03
N ARG A 103 -2.02 15.35 12.71
CA ARG A 103 -2.70 16.58 12.24
C ARG A 103 -2.06 17.21 11.00
N MET A 104 -1.21 16.47 10.30
CA MET A 104 -0.78 16.86 8.96
C MET A 104 -1.94 16.58 8.01
N ARG A 105 -2.05 17.36 6.94
CA ARG A 105 -3.13 17.21 5.96
C ARG A 105 -2.54 17.07 4.58
N VAL A 106 -3.26 16.38 3.72
CA VAL A 106 -3.06 16.50 2.28
C VAL A 106 -4.10 17.47 1.72
N PRO A 107 -3.81 18.16 0.61
CA PRO A 107 -4.80 19.01 -0.06
C PRO A 107 -6.08 18.21 -0.32
N ARG A 108 -7.25 18.79 -0.04
CA ARG A 108 -8.55 18.07 -0.07
C ARG A 108 -8.84 17.40 -1.42
N ASP A 109 -8.35 17.97 -2.51
CA ASP A 109 -8.58 17.45 -3.86
C ASP A 109 -7.78 16.17 -4.15
N PHE A 110 -6.86 15.79 -3.26
CA PHE A 110 -6.13 14.53 -3.33
C PHE A 110 -7.07 13.33 -3.39
N ALA A 111 -8.17 13.36 -2.62
CA ALA A 111 -9.23 12.35 -2.72
C ALA A 111 -9.94 12.38 -4.07
N LEU A 112 -10.22 13.57 -4.62
CA LEU A 112 -11.04 13.76 -5.81
C LEU A 112 -10.33 13.32 -7.11
N LEU A 113 -9.01 13.44 -7.20
CA LEU A 113 -8.25 13.00 -8.39
C LEU A 113 -8.09 11.48 -8.51
N THR A 114 -8.45 10.71 -7.48
CA THR A 114 -8.39 9.23 -7.53
C THR A 114 -9.59 8.61 -8.26
N CYS A 115 -10.66 9.37 -8.55
CA CYS A 115 -11.89 8.88 -9.16
C CYS A 115 -11.72 8.27 -10.57
N GLY A 116 -10.62 8.58 -11.28
CA GLY A 116 -10.29 8.03 -12.59
C GLY A 116 -9.33 6.83 -12.56
N GLU A 117 -9.08 6.22 -11.40
CA GLU A 117 -8.17 5.09 -11.26
C GLU A 117 -8.89 3.73 -11.36
N GLU A 118 -8.21 2.74 -11.95
CA GLU A 118 -8.66 1.34 -11.92
C GLU A 118 -8.71 0.77 -10.49
N ASP A 119 -7.94 1.38 -9.58
CA ASP A 119 -7.77 1.06 -8.16
C ASP A 119 -8.42 2.12 -7.26
N PHE A 120 -9.63 2.56 -7.61
CA PHE A 120 -10.42 3.49 -6.80
C PHE A 120 -10.79 2.86 -5.46
N MET A 121 -10.74 3.65 -4.39
CA MET A 121 -11.03 3.18 -3.04
C MET A 121 -12.09 4.03 -2.35
N ALA A 122 -13.02 3.36 -1.67
CA ALA A 122 -14.06 4.02 -0.88
C ALA A 122 -14.40 3.23 0.39
N ALA A 123 -14.83 3.96 1.43
CA ALA A 123 -15.51 3.35 2.56
C ALA A 123 -17.02 3.24 2.29
N VAL A 124 -17.58 2.06 2.54
CA VAL A 124 -19.00 1.77 2.39
C VAL A 124 -19.53 1.22 3.71
N ARG A 125 -20.53 1.88 4.28
CA ARG A 125 -21.25 1.34 5.43
C ARG A 125 -22.27 0.31 4.95
N VAL A 126 -22.19 -0.90 5.48
CA VAL A 126 -23.10 -2.00 5.16
C VAL A 126 -24.46 -1.72 5.80
N PRO A 127 -25.54 -1.56 5.02
CA PRO A 127 -26.88 -1.40 5.55
C PRO A 127 -27.44 -2.76 6.02
N SER A 128 -28.51 -2.74 6.81
CA SER A 128 -29.13 -3.95 7.37
C SER A 128 -29.55 -4.97 6.32
N GLU A 129 -29.92 -4.50 5.13
CA GLU A 129 -30.41 -5.26 3.98
C GLU A 129 -29.32 -6.13 3.35
N LEU A 130 -28.05 -5.77 3.54
CA LEU A 130 -26.89 -6.53 3.08
C LEU A 130 -26.28 -7.40 4.19
N SER A 131 -26.87 -7.39 5.39
CA SER A 131 -26.42 -8.22 6.51
C SER A 131 -26.60 -9.71 6.21
N GLY A 132 -25.61 -10.53 6.59
CA GLY A 132 -25.59 -11.97 6.38
C GLY A 132 -25.00 -12.42 5.04
N LEU A 133 -24.88 -11.51 4.07
CA LEU A 133 -24.21 -11.78 2.80
C LEU A 133 -22.71 -12.01 3.01
N SER A 134 -22.12 -12.87 2.18
CA SER A 134 -20.66 -12.93 2.05
C SER A 134 -20.13 -11.80 1.19
N LEU A 135 -18.83 -11.51 1.31
CA LEU A 135 -18.15 -10.58 0.39
C LEU A 135 -18.25 -11.04 -1.07
N GLU A 136 -18.15 -12.35 -1.33
CA GLU A 136 -18.31 -12.93 -2.66
C GLU A 136 -19.70 -12.68 -3.26
N GLU A 137 -20.76 -12.88 -2.46
CA GLU A 137 -22.14 -12.59 -2.89
C GLU A 137 -22.34 -11.09 -3.16
N LEU A 138 -21.71 -10.23 -2.36
CA LEU A 138 -21.74 -8.78 -2.54
C LEU A 138 -21.06 -8.36 -3.85
N TYR A 139 -19.85 -8.88 -4.12
CA TYR A 139 -19.12 -8.60 -5.36
C TYR A 139 -19.90 -9.07 -6.59
N GLY A 140 -20.52 -10.25 -6.50
CA GLY A 140 -21.38 -10.77 -7.56
C GLY A 140 -22.57 -9.85 -7.90
N ARG A 141 -23.11 -9.12 -6.91
CA ARG A 141 -24.17 -8.12 -7.13
C ARG A 141 -23.67 -6.81 -7.73
N ALA A 142 -22.45 -6.39 -7.39
CA ALA A 142 -21.82 -5.20 -7.97
C ALA A 142 -21.44 -5.41 -9.45
N GLY A 143 -21.26 -6.66 -9.89
CA GLY A 143 -21.06 -7.02 -11.30
C GLY A 143 -19.66 -6.78 -11.84
N THR A 144 -18.72 -6.36 -11.00
CA THR A 144 -17.31 -6.12 -11.34
C THR A 144 -16.38 -6.67 -10.25
N PRO A 145 -15.12 -6.97 -10.56
CA PRO A 145 -14.13 -7.34 -9.55
C PRO A 145 -13.96 -6.24 -8.49
N LEU A 146 -14.08 -6.61 -7.22
CA LEU A 146 -13.87 -5.75 -6.06
C LEU A 146 -13.06 -6.51 -5.02
N GLU A 147 -12.26 -5.78 -4.24
CA GLU A 147 -11.51 -6.31 -3.10
C GLU A 147 -11.85 -5.50 -1.85
N ALA A 148 -12.32 -6.16 -0.79
CA ALA A 148 -12.39 -5.57 0.53
C ALA A 148 -11.01 -5.63 1.18
N LEU A 149 -10.39 -4.46 1.36
CA LEU A 149 -9.11 -4.33 2.05
C LEU A 149 -9.30 -4.44 3.56
N VAL A 150 -10.37 -3.85 4.09
CA VAL A 150 -10.68 -3.85 5.52
C VAL A 150 -12.18 -3.91 5.75
N VAL A 151 -12.59 -4.63 6.80
CA VAL A 151 -13.94 -4.56 7.37
C VAL A 151 -13.86 -4.13 8.82
N ARG A 152 -14.59 -3.07 9.19
CA ARG A 152 -14.68 -2.61 10.58
C ARG A 152 -16.03 -2.98 11.18
N ARG A 153 -15.99 -3.71 12.29
CA ARG A 153 -17.17 -4.12 13.06
C ARG A 153 -17.06 -3.62 14.49
N GLY A 154 -17.74 -2.52 14.80
CA GLY A 154 -17.62 -1.87 16.11
C GLY A 154 -16.19 -1.44 16.40
N ARG A 155 -15.50 -2.16 17.30
CA ARG A 155 -14.07 -1.94 17.61
C ARG A 155 -13.12 -2.92 16.89
N GLY A 156 -13.65 -3.96 16.26
CA GLY A 156 -12.87 -4.93 15.50
C GLY A 156 -12.53 -4.42 14.11
N ILE A 157 -11.33 -4.75 13.64
CA ILE A 157 -10.84 -4.49 12.28
C ILE A 157 -10.43 -5.85 11.70
N TYR A 158 -10.95 -6.19 10.53
CA TYR A 158 -10.60 -7.39 9.78
C TYR A 158 -9.88 -6.97 8.51
N VAL A 159 -8.61 -7.33 8.41
CA VAL A 159 -7.73 -6.97 7.30
C VAL A 159 -7.74 -8.07 6.24
N ARG A 160 -7.90 -7.67 4.96
CA ARG A 160 -8.13 -8.52 3.79
C ARG A 160 -9.01 -9.75 4.09
N PRO A 161 -10.27 -9.54 4.55
CA PRO A 161 -11.14 -10.66 4.89
C PRO A 161 -11.39 -11.56 3.69
N SER A 162 -11.52 -12.87 3.94
CA SER A 162 -11.76 -13.84 2.88
C SER A 162 -13.08 -13.59 2.14
N PRO A 163 -13.24 -14.04 0.89
CA PRO A 163 -14.52 -13.89 0.16
C PRO A 163 -15.72 -14.50 0.89
N SER A 164 -15.49 -15.52 1.72
CA SER A 164 -16.52 -16.15 2.58
C SER A 164 -16.90 -15.36 3.84
N PHE A 165 -16.21 -14.25 4.14
CA PHE A 165 -16.47 -13.41 5.30
C PHE A 165 -17.90 -12.88 5.26
N ARG A 166 -18.65 -13.09 6.35
CA ARG A 166 -20.06 -12.67 6.45
C ARG A 166 -20.18 -11.27 7.04
N LEU A 167 -20.91 -10.43 6.34
CA LEU A 167 -21.17 -9.05 6.70
C LEU A 167 -22.26 -8.95 7.75
N GLU A 168 -22.14 -7.96 8.61
CA GLU A 168 -23.17 -7.55 9.56
C GLU A 168 -23.62 -6.12 9.27
N GLY A 169 -24.90 -5.85 9.50
CA GLY A 169 -25.42 -4.48 9.39
C GLY A 169 -24.65 -3.53 10.30
N GLY A 170 -24.16 -2.43 9.73
CA GLY A 170 -23.33 -1.45 10.41
C GLY A 170 -21.82 -1.63 10.23
N ASP A 171 -21.37 -2.73 9.62
CA ASP A 171 -19.97 -2.90 9.19
C ASP A 171 -19.55 -1.73 8.29
N VAL A 172 -18.27 -1.33 8.33
CA VAL A 172 -17.68 -0.37 7.38
C VAL A 172 -16.62 -1.10 6.56
N LEU A 173 -16.91 -1.28 5.28
CA LEU A 173 -15.99 -1.85 4.29
C LEU A 173 -15.10 -0.75 3.77
N VAL A 174 -13.81 -1.02 3.61
CA VAL A 174 -12.94 -0.23 2.73
C VAL A 174 -12.65 -1.12 1.54
N VAL A 175 -13.20 -0.72 0.40
CA VAL A 175 -13.12 -1.50 -0.83
C VAL A 175 -12.22 -0.82 -1.84
N LYS A 176 -11.66 -1.64 -2.71
CA LYS A 176 -10.81 -1.25 -3.82
C LYS A 176 -11.31 -1.92 -5.10
N GLY A 177 -11.28 -1.19 -6.21
CA GLY A 177 -11.52 -1.74 -7.54
C GLY A 177 -11.91 -0.66 -8.55
N PRO A 178 -12.39 -1.06 -9.73
CA PRO A 178 -12.81 -0.13 -10.76
C PRO A 178 -13.90 0.81 -10.23
N PHE A 179 -13.83 2.08 -10.61
CA PHE A 179 -14.75 3.11 -10.14
C PHE A 179 -16.23 2.71 -10.33
N GLU A 180 -16.60 2.14 -11.48
CA GLU A 180 -17.95 1.66 -11.75
C GLU A 180 -18.41 0.60 -10.73
N GLY A 181 -17.50 -0.30 -10.35
CA GLY A 181 -17.75 -1.34 -9.36
C GLY A 181 -17.97 -0.79 -7.97
N VAL A 182 -17.09 0.11 -7.55
CA VAL A 182 -17.19 0.77 -6.24
C VAL A 182 -18.46 1.63 -6.19
N ARG A 183 -18.81 2.33 -7.29
CA ARG A 183 -20.07 3.06 -7.43
C ARG A 183 -21.28 2.14 -7.30
N ALA A 184 -21.30 1.04 -8.04
CA ALA A 184 -22.39 0.06 -7.95
C ALA A 184 -22.55 -0.48 -6.53
N LEU A 185 -21.43 -0.76 -5.83
CA LEU A 185 -21.47 -1.17 -4.44
C LEU A 185 -22.04 -0.08 -3.51
N CYS A 186 -21.62 1.17 -3.70
CA CYS A 186 -22.16 2.29 -2.93
C CYS A 186 -23.66 2.46 -3.14
N GLU A 187 -24.14 2.35 -4.38
CA GLU A 187 -25.56 2.38 -4.73
C GLU A 187 -26.33 1.24 -4.06
N LEU A 188 -25.81 0.01 -4.10
CA LEU A 188 -26.39 -1.14 -3.39
C LEU A 188 -26.46 -0.92 -1.87
N ALA A 189 -25.48 -0.22 -1.31
CA ALA A 189 -25.42 0.13 0.10
C ALA A 189 -26.28 1.37 0.48
N GLY A 190 -26.92 2.02 -0.50
CA GLY A 190 -27.68 3.27 -0.29
C GLY A 190 -26.80 4.47 0.05
N SER A 191 -25.51 4.43 -0.28
CA SER A 191 -24.56 5.52 -0.11
C SER A 191 -24.31 6.20 -1.46
N ALA A 192 -24.35 7.53 -1.51
CA ALA A 192 -23.87 8.25 -2.69
C ALA A 192 -22.34 8.34 -2.60
N LEU A 193 -21.64 7.96 -3.67
CA LEU A 193 -20.28 8.47 -3.88
C LEU A 193 -20.40 9.96 -4.20
N VAL A 194 -19.47 10.77 -3.67
CA VAL A 194 -19.30 12.14 -4.18
C VAL A 194 -18.91 11.98 -5.66
N GLY A 195 -19.79 12.42 -6.56
CA GLY A 195 -19.65 12.19 -7.99
C GLY A 195 -18.49 12.98 -8.61
N GLU A 196 -18.12 12.58 -9.82
CA GLU A 196 -17.18 13.32 -10.70
C GLU A 196 -17.55 14.81 -10.85
N GLU A 197 -18.81 15.20 -10.63
CA GLU A 197 -19.31 16.57 -10.85
C GLU A 197 -18.77 17.61 -9.85
N ASP A 198 -18.16 17.20 -8.74
CA ASP A 198 -17.34 18.09 -7.89
C ASP A 198 -15.86 18.10 -8.34
N CYS A 199 -15.60 17.97 -9.64
CA CYS A 199 -14.24 18.02 -10.19
C CYS A 199 -13.66 19.44 -10.15
N ILE A 200 -12.89 19.66 -9.07
CA ILE A 200 -11.58 20.34 -9.01
C ILE A 200 -11.48 21.61 -9.87
N ASP A 201 -12.05 22.69 -9.34
CA ASP A 201 -11.56 24.03 -9.65
C ASP A 201 -10.59 24.48 -8.56
N THR A 202 -9.38 23.92 -8.55
CA THR A 202 -8.38 24.32 -7.53
C THR A 202 -7.03 24.72 -8.11
N LYS A 203 -6.48 25.75 -7.47
CA LYS A 203 -5.23 26.44 -7.81
C LYS A 203 -4.00 25.53 -7.78
N TYR A 204 -4.09 24.38 -7.11
CA TYR A 204 -2.98 23.44 -6.88
C TYR A 204 -3.21 22.04 -7.44
N ALA A 205 -4.13 21.86 -8.40
CA ALA A 205 -4.37 20.58 -9.09
C ALA A 205 -3.07 19.91 -9.60
N SER A 206 -2.07 20.69 -10.01
CA SER A 206 -0.77 20.15 -10.43
C SER A 206 0.00 19.44 -9.30
N ILE A 207 -0.05 19.95 -8.07
CA ILE A 207 0.59 19.32 -6.89
C ILE A 207 -0.09 17.99 -6.61
N VAL A 208 -1.42 18.03 -6.58
CA VAL A 208 -2.25 16.87 -6.28
C VAL A 208 -2.05 15.76 -7.32
N SER A 209 -2.01 16.11 -8.61
CA SER A 209 -1.73 15.17 -9.69
C SER A 209 -0.36 14.50 -9.58
N MET A 210 0.68 15.22 -9.14
CA MET A 210 2.00 14.61 -8.91
C MET A 210 1.98 13.67 -7.70
N LEU A 211 1.31 14.04 -6.60
CA LEU A 211 1.14 13.15 -5.45
C LEU A 211 0.37 11.86 -5.82
N VAL A 212 -0.60 11.94 -6.75
CA VAL A 212 -1.32 10.76 -7.26
C VAL A 212 -0.40 9.92 -8.14
N SER A 213 0.46 10.59 -8.92
CA SER A 213 1.48 9.92 -9.75
C SER A 213 2.49 9.14 -8.90
N PHE A 214 2.83 9.64 -7.71
CA PHE A 214 3.63 8.89 -6.73
C PHE A 214 2.98 7.57 -6.35
N ARG A 215 1.71 7.58 -5.94
CA ARG A 215 0.98 6.35 -5.58
C ARG A 215 1.10 5.30 -6.68
N ARG A 216 0.88 5.71 -7.94
CA ARG A 216 0.95 4.81 -9.10
C ARG A 216 2.36 4.30 -9.33
N ALA A 217 3.34 5.21 -9.39
CA ALA A 217 4.72 4.86 -9.69
C ALA A 217 5.30 3.92 -8.64
N SER A 218 5.11 4.21 -7.34
CA SER A 218 5.59 3.38 -6.25
C SER A 218 4.97 1.98 -6.27
N LYS A 219 3.64 1.86 -6.51
CA LYS A 219 2.96 0.55 -6.61
C LYS A 219 3.47 -0.28 -7.79
N VAL A 220 3.55 0.34 -8.98
CA VAL A 220 4.08 -0.33 -10.18
C VAL A 220 5.55 -0.74 -9.98
N CYS A 221 6.35 0.10 -9.32
CA CYS A 221 7.75 -0.20 -9.02
C CYS A 221 7.88 -1.45 -8.16
N VAL A 222 7.10 -1.55 -7.08
CA VAL A 222 7.06 -2.72 -6.19
C VAL A 222 6.58 -3.99 -6.92
N ASP A 223 5.48 -3.89 -7.69
CA ASP A 223 4.96 -5.04 -8.44
C ASP A 223 5.98 -5.56 -9.46
N LEU A 224 6.61 -4.65 -10.22
CA LEU A 224 7.66 -5.01 -11.17
C LEU A 224 8.90 -5.58 -10.47
N ALA A 225 9.26 -5.12 -9.28
CA ALA A 225 10.38 -5.66 -8.52
C ALA A 225 10.12 -7.13 -8.13
N TYR A 226 8.93 -7.44 -7.60
CA TYR A 226 8.55 -8.83 -7.33
C TYR A 226 8.54 -9.67 -8.61
N VAL A 227 7.97 -9.15 -9.70
CA VAL A 227 7.95 -9.86 -11.01
C VAL A 227 9.37 -10.11 -11.50
N ALA A 228 10.26 -9.13 -11.45
CA ALA A 228 11.65 -9.25 -11.91
C ALA A 228 12.39 -10.35 -11.16
N VAL A 229 12.29 -10.37 -9.83
CA VAL A 229 12.95 -11.37 -8.99
C VAL A 229 12.35 -12.76 -9.22
N LEU A 230 11.01 -12.89 -9.24
CA LEU A 230 10.34 -14.18 -9.43
C LEU A 230 10.58 -14.80 -10.80
N THR A 231 10.71 -13.97 -11.84
CA THR A 231 10.92 -14.41 -13.22
C THR A 231 12.37 -14.37 -13.66
N ARG A 232 13.28 -13.91 -12.79
CA ARG A 232 14.70 -13.63 -13.10
C ARG A 232 14.88 -12.72 -14.32
N SER A 233 13.97 -11.76 -14.49
CA SER A 233 13.97 -10.86 -15.64
C SER A 233 14.83 -9.63 -15.37
N TYR A 234 16.04 -9.64 -15.93
CA TYR A 234 16.96 -8.51 -15.90
C TYR A 234 16.39 -7.25 -16.57
N ASP A 235 15.61 -7.42 -17.63
CA ASP A 235 15.01 -6.29 -18.34
C ASP A 235 13.94 -5.60 -17.47
N VAL A 236 13.13 -6.39 -16.76
CA VAL A 236 12.16 -5.84 -15.79
C VAL A 236 12.89 -5.21 -14.59
N ALA A 237 13.97 -5.83 -14.10
CA ALA A 237 14.79 -5.25 -13.02
C ALA A 237 15.40 -3.89 -13.40
N ARG A 238 15.86 -3.72 -14.66
CA ARG A 238 16.32 -2.40 -15.14
C ARG A 238 15.16 -1.40 -15.22
N LYS A 239 13.97 -1.84 -15.60
CA LYS A 239 12.78 -0.98 -15.61
C LYS A 239 12.41 -0.47 -14.22
N VAL A 240 12.61 -1.28 -13.18
CA VAL A 240 12.43 -0.86 -11.77
C VAL A 240 13.37 0.31 -11.44
N LYS A 241 14.65 0.25 -11.83
CA LYS A 241 15.58 1.39 -11.68
C LYS A 241 15.13 2.64 -12.43
N GLU A 242 14.72 2.50 -13.69
CA GLU A 242 14.20 3.64 -14.46
C GLU A 242 12.95 4.29 -13.83
N LEU A 243 12.15 3.50 -13.10
CA LEU A 243 10.98 4.02 -12.38
C LEU A 243 11.36 4.74 -11.08
N GLU A 244 12.41 4.29 -10.38
CA GLU A 244 12.95 5.00 -9.21
C GLU A 244 13.57 6.35 -9.62
N GLU A 245 14.37 6.38 -10.69
CA GLU A 245 14.88 7.65 -11.26
C GLU A 245 13.73 8.62 -11.60
N TYR A 246 12.62 8.10 -12.11
CA TYR A 246 11.41 8.90 -12.35
C TYR A 246 10.77 9.42 -11.05
N THR A 247 10.72 8.63 -9.98
CA THR A 247 10.18 9.09 -8.70
C THR A 247 11.06 10.14 -8.03
N ASP A 248 12.37 10.07 -8.19
CA ASP A 248 13.32 11.09 -7.69
C ASP A 248 13.11 12.45 -8.37
N GLU A 249 12.98 12.43 -9.70
CA GLU A 249 12.65 13.63 -10.47
C GLU A 249 11.30 14.19 -10.07
N LEU A 250 10.30 13.32 -9.85
CA LEU A 250 8.98 13.71 -9.39
C LEU A 250 9.04 14.34 -7.99
N LEU A 251 9.89 13.85 -7.10
CA LEU A 251 10.06 14.35 -5.72
C LEU A 251 10.62 15.77 -5.74
N SER A 252 11.67 15.98 -6.51
CA SER A 252 12.27 17.29 -6.70
C SER A 252 11.24 18.32 -7.19
N ARG A 253 10.45 17.94 -8.20
CA ARG A 253 9.43 18.81 -8.81
C ARG A 253 8.25 19.10 -7.89
N VAL A 254 7.75 18.09 -7.16
CA VAL A 254 6.62 18.29 -6.25
C VAL A 254 7.04 19.12 -5.03
N ALA A 255 8.26 18.89 -4.51
CA ALA A 255 8.78 19.63 -3.36
C ALA A 255 8.92 21.12 -3.69
N GLU A 256 9.49 21.46 -4.84
CA GLU A 256 9.59 22.85 -5.30
C GLU A 256 8.21 23.53 -5.37
N LYS A 257 7.23 22.85 -6.00
CA LYS A 257 5.87 23.39 -6.15
C LYS A 257 5.15 23.54 -4.81
N ILE A 258 5.28 22.58 -3.90
CA ILE A 258 4.71 22.66 -2.55
C ILE A 258 5.28 23.85 -1.77
N LEU A 259 6.58 24.11 -1.90
CA LEU A 259 7.24 25.22 -1.21
C LEU A 259 6.85 26.59 -1.79
N GLN A 260 6.62 26.68 -3.10
CA GLN A 260 6.25 27.92 -3.79
C GLN A 260 4.74 28.24 -3.70
N GLU A 261 3.89 27.25 -3.46
CA GLU A 261 2.43 27.46 -3.41
C GLU A 261 2.01 28.16 -2.11
N GLU A 262 1.65 29.44 -2.21
CA GLU A 262 1.25 30.27 -1.07
C GLU A 262 -0.09 29.84 -0.45
N ALA A 263 -0.99 29.25 -1.26
CA ALA A 263 -2.32 28.87 -0.80
C ALA A 263 -2.33 27.66 0.16
N LEU A 264 -1.27 26.86 0.19
CA LEU A 264 -1.16 25.73 1.11
C LEU A 264 -0.88 26.22 2.54
N SER A 265 -1.53 25.61 3.52
CA SER A 265 -1.16 25.76 4.92
C SER A 265 0.18 25.06 5.23
N SER A 266 0.82 25.39 6.36
CA SER A 266 2.03 24.68 6.81
C SER A 266 1.77 23.18 7.02
N GLU A 267 0.58 22.81 7.49
CA GLU A 267 0.18 21.41 7.68
C GLU A 267 0.04 20.66 6.35
N GLU A 268 -0.48 21.33 5.31
CA GLU A 268 -0.63 20.76 3.97
C GLU A 268 0.71 20.64 3.24
N ARG A 269 1.60 21.63 3.39
CA ARG A 269 2.95 21.54 2.84
C ARG A 269 3.74 20.38 3.45
N LEU A 270 3.69 20.27 4.79
CA LEU A 270 4.35 19.17 5.49
C LEU A 270 3.74 17.82 5.10
N GLY A 271 2.41 17.69 5.11
CA GLY A 271 1.75 16.43 4.76
C GLY A 271 2.04 15.99 3.32
N GLY A 272 1.95 16.91 2.35
CA GLY A 272 2.28 16.61 0.95
C GLY A 272 3.75 16.20 0.76
N LEU A 273 4.69 16.88 1.41
CA LEU A 273 6.10 16.55 1.31
C LEU A 273 6.42 15.19 1.95
N TRP A 274 5.84 14.89 3.12
CA TRP A 274 6.00 13.60 3.79
C TRP A 274 5.46 12.45 2.94
N VAL A 275 4.28 12.62 2.33
CA VAL A 275 3.73 11.62 1.40
C VAL A 275 4.68 11.41 0.22
N ALA A 276 5.19 12.48 -0.39
CA ALA A 276 6.11 12.37 -1.53
C ALA A 276 7.41 11.64 -1.17
N ILE A 277 8.08 12.04 -0.08
CA ILE A 277 9.33 11.41 0.39
C ILE A 277 9.09 9.93 0.71
N ALA A 278 8.05 9.62 1.48
CA ALA A 278 7.78 8.23 1.82
C ALA A 278 7.41 7.38 0.59
N SER A 279 6.84 7.98 -0.45
CA SER A 279 6.53 7.27 -1.70
C SER A 279 7.76 6.99 -2.56
N GLU A 280 8.73 7.91 -2.56
CA GLU A 280 10.03 7.68 -3.19
C GLU A 280 10.81 6.60 -2.43
N ASN A 281 10.82 6.61 -1.08
CA ASN A 281 11.39 5.51 -0.28
C ASN A 281 10.80 4.12 -0.60
N ILE A 282 9.52 4.03 -1.01
CA ILE A 282 8.92 2.77 -1.48
C ILE A 282 9.57 2.33 -2.81
N ALA A 283 9.83 3.26 -3.73
CA ALA A 283 10.50 2.98 -4.99
C ALA A 283 11.97 2.57 -4.78
N ASP A 284 12.70 3.25 -3.90
CA ASP A 284 14.06 2.88 -3.49
C ASP A 284 14.13 1.46 -2.95
N ALA A 285 13.19 1.11 -2.06
CA ALA A 285 13.09 -0.23 -1.51
C ALA A 285 12.81 -1.27 -2.60
N ALA A 286 12.04 -0.93 -3.64
CA ALA A 286 11.83 -1.79 -4.79
C ALA A 286 13.12 -1.98 -5.62
N VAL A 287 13.99 -0.97 -5.72
CA VAL A 287 15.32 -1.11 -6.34
C VAL A 287 16.21 -2.06 -5.51
N ASP A 288 16.22 -1.90 -4.19
CA ASP A 288 16.97 -2.78 -3.28
C ASP A 288 16.59 -4.26 -3.45
N MET A 289 15.31 -4.54 -3.75
CA MET A 289 14.81 -5.88 -4.00
C MET A 289 15.44 -6.53 -5.25
N VAL A 290 15.65 -5.75 -6.31
CA VAL A 290 16.17 -6.26 -7.60
C VAL A 290 17.69 -6.15 -7.74
N GLU A 291 18.34 -5.38 -6.87
CA GLU A 291 19.78 -5.12 -6.93
C GLU A 291 20.65 -6.39 -6.89
N PRO A 292 20.35 -7.43 -6.08
CA PRO A 292 21.10 -8.70 -6.16
C PRO A 292 20.99 -9.37 -7.53
N LEU A 293 19.79 -9.39 -8.13
CA LEU A 293 19.58 -9.96 -9.46
C LEU A 293 20.45 -9.23 -10.49
N LEU A 294 20.46 -7.90 -10.47
CA LEU A 294 21.29 -7.07 -11.36
C LEU A 294 22.80 -7.31 -11.18
N LYS A 295 23.24 -7.75 -9.99
CA LYS A 295 24.62 -8.14 -9.69
C LYS A 295 24.96 -9.59 -10.09
N GLY A 296 24.00 -10.33 -10.65
CA GLY A 296 24.19 -11.73 -11.06
C GLY A 296 23.86 -12.75 -9.96
N LEU A 297 23.29 -12.33 -8.83
CA LEU A 297 22.85 -13.23 -7.76
C LEU A 297 21.42 -13.69 -8.04
N GLU A 298 21.29 -14.82 -8.74
CA GLU A 298 19.98 -15.36 -9.08
C GLU A 298 19.20 -15.86 -7.85
N PRO A 299 17.91 -15.49 -7.71
CA PRO A 299 17.03 -16.05 -6.70
C PRO A 299 16.84 -17.57 -6.91
N HIS A 300 16.88 -18.33 -5.82
CA HIS A 300 16.72 -19.79 -5.86
C HIS A 300 15.31 -20.27 -6.16
#